data_AF-A0A1V5M1S8-F1
#
_entry.id   AF-A0A1V5M1S8-F1
#
_cell.length_a   1.000
_cell.length_b   1.000
_cell.length_c   1.000
_cell.angle_alpha   90.00
_cell.angle_beta   90.00
_cell.angle_gamma   90.00
#
_symmetry.space_group_name_H-M   'P 1'
#
loop_
_entity.id
_entity.type
_entity.pdbx_description
1 polymer ?
#
loop_
_entity_poly.entity_id
_entity_poly.type
_entity_poly.pdbx_seq_one_letter_code
_entity_poly.pdbx_strand_id
1 'polypeptide(L)'
;MYNYPMDQQEFETLIVSEEACRAYLAAIRWPDGFACPACNSRLAWPLTTDRWECRTCGRQTSVTAGTLFQDTRYPLAVWFQAIWYVTGQKHGASALGLQRVLGLGSYHTAWT
;
A
#
# COMPACT_ATOMS: atom_id res chain seq x y z
N MET A 1 5.69 16.93 1.62
CA MET A 1 6.11 16.23 2.85
C MET A 1 5.13 15.10 3.03
N TYR A 2 5.58 13.85 2.92
CA TYR A 2 4.71 12.71 3.22
C TYR A 2 4.52 12.66 4.73
N ASN A 3 3.29 12.78 5.22
CA ASN A 3 3.01 12.66 6.64
C ASN A 3 3.11 11.17 7.00
N TYR A 4 4.33 10.74 7.31
CA TYR A 4 4.57 9.44 7.92
C TYR A 4 4.11 9.51 9.39
N PRO A 5 3.33 8.53 9.88
CA PRO A 5 2.83 8.55 11.24
C PRO A 5 3.98 8.45 12.24
N MET A 6 3.97 9.32 13.25
CA MET A 6 5.05 9.40 14.25
C MET A 6 4.83 8.46 15.43
N ASP A 7 3.59 8.08 15.67
CA ASP A 7 3.20 7.17 16.75
C ASP A 7 2.07 6.21 16.33
N GLN A 8 1.75 5.30 17.24
CA GLN A 8 0.74 4.25 17.04
C GLN A 8 -0.66 4.83 16.76
N GLN A 9 -1.02 5.95 17.38
CA GLN A 9 -2.37 6.51 17.28
C GLN A 9 -2.57 7.23 15.94
N GLU A 10 -1.56 7.96 15.47
CA GLU A 10 -1.53 8.51 14.11
C GLU A 10 -1.58 7.39 13.06
N PHE A 11 -0.83 6.30 13.29
CA PHE A 11 -0.83 5.16 12.39
C PHE A 11 -2.22 4.49 12.29
N GLU A 12 -2.89 4.25 13.42
CA GLU A 12 -4.24 3.67 13.44
C GLU A 12 -5.27 4.54 12.72
N THR A 13 -5.16 5.87 12.86
CA THR A 13 -6.01 6.84 12.16
C THR A 13 -5.80 6.77 10.64
N LEU A 14 -4.56 6.56 10.21
CA LEU A 14 -4.18 6.49 8.81
C LEU A 14 -4.71 5.24 8.11
N ILE A 15 -4.85 4.11 8.82
CA ILE A 15 -5.29 2.82 8.25
C ILE A 15 -6.76 2.48 8.54
N VAL A 16 -7.58 3.48 8.90
CA VAL A 16 -8.98 3.31 9.34
C VAL A 16 -9.88 2.63 8.30
N SER A 17 -9.56 2.75 7.01
CA SER A 17 -10.29 2.09 5.92
C SER A 17 -9.36 1.72 4.77
N GLU A 18 -9.84 0.84 3.90
CA GLU A 18 -9.11 0.44 2.70
C GLU A 18 -8.93 1.63 1.74
N GLU A 19 -9.93 2.50 1.63
CA GLU A 19 -9.86 3.74 0.84
C GLU A 19 -8.81 4.71 1.40
N ALA A 20 -8.74 4.87 2.74
CA ALA A 20 -7.72 5.69 3.38
C ALA A 20 -6.30 5.13 3.10
N CYS A 21 -6.15 3.81 3.16
CA CYS A 21 -4.89 3.14 2.82
C CYS A 21 -4.48 3.40 1.36
N ARG A 22 -5.43 3.37 0.43
CA ARG A 22 -5.18 3.63 -1.00
C ARG A 22 -4.84 5.08 -1.26
N ALA A 23 -5.52 6.01 -0.60
CA ALA A 23 -5.22 7.44 -0.68
C ALA A 23 -3.81 7.72 -0.15
N TYR A 24 -3.43 7.11 0.97
CA TYR A 24 -2.07 7.21 1.52
C TYR A 24 -1.02 6.63 0.56
N LEU A 25 -1.26 5.44 0.01
CA LEU A 25 -0.36 4.81 -0.96
C LEU A 25 -0.22 5.66 -2.23
N ALA A 26 -1.32 6.23 -2.72
CA ALA A 26 -1.33 7.10 -3.88
C ALA A 26 -0.51 8.37 -3.61
N ALA A 27 -0.68 8.98 -2.43
CA ALA A 27 0.10 10.14 -2.02
C ALA A 27 1.60 9.80 -2.07
N ILE A 28 2.05 8.70 -1.46
CA ILE A 28 3.46 8.28 -1.47
C ILE A 28 3.97 8.03 -2.90
N ARG A 29 3.24 7.22 -3.67
CA ARG A 29 3.64 6.80 -5.01
C ARG A 29 3.68 7.96 -6.00
N TRP A 30 2.78 8.92 -5.85
CA TRP A 30 2.49 9.99 -6.79
C TRP A 30 2.36 11.33 -6.06
N PRO A 31 3.47 11.90 -5.53
CA PRO A 31 3.45 13.13 -4.73
C PRO A 31 2.88 14.32 -5.49
N ASP A 32 3.18 14.40 -6.79
CA ASP A 32 2.78 15.49 -7.67
C ASP A 32 1.54 15.14 -8.51
N GLY A 33 0.75 14.17 -8.04
CA GLY A 33 -0.34 13.57 -8.80
C GLY A 33 0.12 12.42 -9.70
N PHE A 34 -0.86 11.79 -10.35
CA PHE A 34 -0.69 10.56 -11.13
C PHE A 34 0.53 10.60 -12.06
N ALA A 35 1.32 9.52 -12.06
CA ALA A 35 2.38 9.30 -13.03
C ALA A 35 2.27 7.89 -13.60
N CYS A 36 2.12 7.78 -14.94
CA CYS A 36 1.98 6.49 -15.60
C CYS A 36 3.27 5.65 -15.45
N PRO A 37 3.19 4.40 -14.96
CA PRO A 37 4.38 3.56 -14.80
C PRO A 37 5.00 3.08 -16.13
N ALA A 38 4.31 3.24 -17.27
CA ALA A 38 4.87 2.90 -18.58
C ALA A 38 5.59 4.06 -19.25
N CYS A 39 4.97 5.24 -19.29
CA CYS A 39 5.43 6.37 -20.12
C CYS A 39 5.66 7.66 -19.33
N ASN A 40 5.50 7.63 -18.00
CA ASN A 40 5.68 8.76 -17.09
C ASN A 40 4.78 9.98 -17.36
N SER A 41 3.77 9.85 -18.23
CA SER A 41 2.78 10.89 -18.45
C SER A 41 1.96 11.13 -17.17
N ARG A 42 1.69 12.41 -16.89
CA ARG A 42 0.82 12.85 -15.80
C ARG A 42 -0.65 12.98 -16.19
N LEU A 43 -0.97 12.71 -17.46
CA LEU A 43 -2.33 12.82 -17.97
C LEU A 43 -3.04 11.47 -17.83
N ALA A 44 -4.13 11.46 -17.07
CA ALA A 44 -4.96 10.27 -16.89
C ALA A 44 -6.44 10.60 -16.77
N TRP A 45 -7.28 9.60 -17.07
CA TRP A 45 -8.69 9.56 -16.71
C TRP A 45 -8.87 8.65 -15.48
N PRO A 46 -9.57 9.08 -14.42
CA PRO A 46 -10.02 8.15 -13.39
C PRO A 46 -11.11 7.26 -13.99
N LEU A 47 -10.93 5.93 -13.88
CA LEU A 47 -11.92 4.94 -14.32
C LEU A 47 -12.79 4.49 -13.15
N THR A 48 -12.16 4.20 -12.02
CA THR A 48 -12.80 3.86 -10.74
C THR A 48 -12.00 4.52 -9.62
N THR A 49 -12.42 4.33 -8.36
CA THR A 49 -11.71 4.84 -7.17
C THR A 49 -10.21 4.51 -7.17
N ASP A 50 -9.82 3.36 -7.75
CA ASP A 50 -8.47 2.83 -7.63
C ASP A 50 -7.79 2.54 -8.97
N ARG A 51 -8.36 3.02 -10.08
CA ARG A 51 -7.85 2.70 -11.41
C ARG A 51 -7.88 3.94 -12.30
N TRP A 52 -6.76 4.16 -12.96
CA TRP A 52 -6.53 5.28 -13.86
C TRP A 52 -6.14 4.75 -15.23
N GLU A 53 -6.59 5.43 -16.27
CA GLU A 53 -6.14 5.21 -17.65
C GLU A 53 -5.24 6.35 -18.10
N CYS A 54 -4.02 6.03 -18.53
CA CYS A 54 -3.12 7.02 -19.07
C CYS A 54 -3.62 7.53 -20.42
N ARG A 55 -3.74 8.85 -20.57
CA ARG A 55 -4.18 9.51 -21.81
C ARG A 55 -3.16 9.43 -22.95
N THR A 56 -1.90 9.14 -22.64
CA THR A 56 -0.82 9.12 -23.63
C THR A 56 -0.63 7.74 -24.25
N CYS A 57 -0.65 6.67 -23.43
CA CYS A 57 -0.41 5.30 -23.92
C CYS A 57 -1.61 4.35 -23.76
N GLY A 58 -2.75 4.82 -23.24
CA GLY A 58 -3.95 4.02 -22.99
C GLY A 58 -3.80 2.99 -21.86
N ARG A 59 -2.64 2.94 -21.18
CA ARG A 59 -2.39 1.95 -20.13
C ARG A 59 -3.27 2.23 -18.92
N GLN A 60 -4.01 1.21 -18.49
CA GLN A 60 -4.73 1.22 -17.24
C GLN A 60 -3.82 0.74 -16.10
N THR A 61 -3.83 1.45 -14.98
CA THR A 61 -3.02 1.13 -13.81
C THR A 61 -3.81 1.40 -12.53
N SER A 62 -3.61 0.57 -11.52
CA SER A 62 -4.03 0.88 -10.16
C SER A 62 -2.89 1.53 -9.38
N VAL A 63 -3.21 1.99 -8.17
CA VAL A 63 -2.20 2.48 -7.21
C VAL A 63 -1.26 1.37 -6.74
N THR A 64 -1.74 0.12 -6.70
CA THR A 64 -0.99 -1.07 -6.29
C THR A 64 -0.16 -1.70 -7.42
N ALA A 65 -0.46 -1.39 -8.69
CA ALA A 65 0.22 -1.99 -9.82
C ALA A 65 1.73 -1.66 -9.85
N GLY A 66 2.56 -2.69 -10.02
CA GLY A 66 4.01 -2.59 -9.97
C GLY A 66 4.57 -2.27 -8.58
N THR A 67 3.84 -2.61 -7.51
CA THR A 67 4.30 -2.48 -6.12
C THR A 67 4.27 -3.84 -5.41
N LEU A 68 4.79 -3.90 -4.18
CA LEU A 68 4.64 -5.06 -3.29
C LEU A 68 3.18 -5.49 -3.09
N PHE A 69 2.23 -4.55 -3.24
CA PHE A 69 0.80 -4.79 -3.06
C PHE A 69 0.10 -5.24 -4.35
N GLN A 70 0.85 -5.44 -5.45
CA GLN A 70 0.25 -5.96 -6.67
C GLN A 70 -0.29 -7.37 -6.43
N ASP A 71 -1.52 -7.62 -6.89
CA ASP A 71 -2.21 -8.92 -6.86
C ASP A 71 -2.35 -9.54 -5.45
N THR A 72 -2.18 -8.73 -4.39
CA THR A 72 -2.42 -9.16 -3.01
C THR A 72 -3.89 -9.52 -2.78
N ARG A 73 -4.12 -10.60 -2.04
CA ARG A 73 -5.44 -10.97 -1.51
C ARG A 73 -5.71 -10.42 -0.12
N TYR A 74 -4.69 -9.88 0.55
CA TYR A 74 -4.82 -9.23 1.84
C TYR A 74 -5.16 -7.74 1.68
N PRO A 75 -6.04 -7.19 2.54
CA PRO A 75 -6.29 -5.75 2.61
C PRO A 75 -5.00 -4.95 2.85
N LEU A 76 -4.94 -3.73 2.33
CA LEU A 76 -3.76 -2.86 2.51
C LEU A 76 -3.51 -2.52 3.99
N ALA A 77 -4.57 -2.39 4.78
CA ALA A 77 -4.45 -2.17 6.23
C ALA A 77 -3.61 -3.27 6.91
N VAL A 78 -3.79 -4.54 6.52
CA VAL A 78 -3.01 -5.67 7.06
C VAL A 78 -1.54 -5.55 6.67
N TRP A 79 -1.27 -5.19 5.41
CA TRP A 79 0.09 -4.94 4.95
C TRP A 79 0.76 -3.79 5.68
N PHE A 80 0.05 -2.69 5.89
CA PHE A 80 0.58 -1.54 6.61
C PHE A 80 0.84 -1.86 8.08
N GLN A 81 -0.05 -2.62 8.75
CA GLN A 81 0.20 -3.12 10.10
C GLN A 81 1.43 -4.02 10.15
N ALA A 82 1.60 -4.89 9.15
CA ALA A 82 2.76 -5.76 9.06
C ALA A 82 4.06 -4.95 8.94
N ILE A 83 4.08 -3.99 8.02
CA ILE A 83 5.23 -3.11 7.79
C ILE A 83 5.54 -2.32 9.06
N TRP A 84 4.54 -1.66 9.65
CA TRP A 84 4.68 -0.87 10.88
C TRP A 84 5.26 -1.70 12.03
N TYR A 85 4.72 -2.90 12.24
CA TYR A 85 5.22 -3.81 13.26
C TYR A 85 6.66 -4.22 12.99
N VAL A 86 7.01 -4.62 11.76
CA VAL A 86 8.38 -5.05 11.42
C VAL A 86 9.38 -3.90 11.57
N THR A 87 9.03 -2.69 11.11
CA THR A 87 9.92 -1.52 11.15
C THR A 87 10.07 -0.91 12.54
N GLY A 88 9.07 -1.09 13.42
CA GLY A 88 9.11 -0.59 14.79
C GLY A 88 9.96 -1.42 15.76
N GLN A 89 10.42 -2.61 15.37
CA GLN A 89 11.18 -3.51 16.26
C GLN A 89 12.69 -3.33 16.10
N LYS A 90 13.39 -3.08 17.20
CA LYS A 90 14.86 -2.93 17.23
C LYS A 90 15.60 -4.20 16.78
N HIS A 91 15.02 -5.37 17.02
CA HIS A 91 15.66 -6.67 16.78
C HIS A 91 15.00 -7.47 15.64
N GLY A 92 14.22 -6.79 14.80
CA GLY A 92 13.39 -7.44 13.77
C GLY A 92 12.17 -8.14 14.36
N ALA A 93 11.36 -8.73 13.48
CA ALA A 93 10.13 -9.42 13.83
C ALA A 93 10.20 -10.90 13.42
N SER A 94 9.80 -11.81 14.31
CA SER A 94 9.64 -13.21 13.95
C SER A 94 8.37 -13.40 13.12
N ALA A 95 8.42 -14.26 12.09
CA ALA A 95 7.25 -14.56 11.27
C ALA A 95 6.08 -15.11 12.10
N LEU A 96 6.36 -15.90 13.14
CA LEU A 96 5.35 -16.42 14.06
C LEU A 96 4.74 -15.31 14.94
N GLY A 97 5.57 -14.36 15.40
CA GLY A 97 5.09 -13.19 16.13
C GLY A 97 4.18 -12.32 15.27
N LEU A 98 4.61 -12.05 14.03
CA LEU A 98 3.82 -11.31 13.05
C LEU A 98 2.48 -12.00 12.74
N GLN A 99 2.51 -13.32 12.54
CA GLN A 99 1.30 -14.13 12.32
C GLN A 99 0.30 -13.97 13.47
N ARG A 100 0.77 -14.03 14.72
CA ARG A 100 -0.08 -13.89 15.92
C ARG A 100 -0.64 -12.48 16.06
N VAL A 101 0.19 -11.45 15.87
CA VAL A 101 -0.22 -10.04 16.00
C VAL A 101 -1.25 -9.66 14.94
N LEU A 102 -1.07 -10.15 13.70
CA LEU A 102 -1.97 -9.86 12.58
C LEU A 102 -3.13 -10.85 12.43
N GLY A 103 -3.21 -11.88 13.29
CA GLY A 103 -4.25 -12.90 13.22
C GLY A 103 -4.27 -13.70 11.91
N LEU A 104 -3.12 -13.87 11.24
CA LEU A 104 -3.05 -14.51 9.93
C LEU A 104 -3.23 -16.03 10.05
N GLY A 105 -4.26 -16.55 9.39
CA GLY A 105 -4.66 -17.97 9.51
C GLY A 105 -3.69 -19.00 8.94
N SER A 106 -2.64 -18.61 8.21
CA SER A 106 -1.64 -19.56 7.70
C SER A 106 -0.23 -18.99 7.71
N TYR A 107 0.74 -19.85 8.00
CA TYR A 107 2.18 -19.59 7.92
C TYR A 107 2.71 -19.57 6.46
N HIS A 108 1.91 -20.06 5.50
CA HIS A 108 2.35 -20.41 4.14
C HIS A 108 2.41 -19.26 3.12
N THR A 109 2.12 -18.02 3.51
CA THR A 109 2.16 -16.87 2.59
C THR A 109 3.52 -16.18 2.51
N ALA A 110 4.56 -16.72 3.16
CA ALA A 110 5.86 -16.07 3.24
C ALA A 110 6.83 -16.43 2.08
N TRP A 111 6.72 -17.61 1.45
CA TRP A 111 7.68 -18.05 0.41
C TRP A 111 7.04 -19.02 -0.60
N THR A 112 7.17 -18.71 -1.89
CA THR A 112 7.28 -19.68 -3.00
C THR A 112 8.27 -19.14 -4.01
#